data_AF-A0A7C1RS43-F1
#
_entry.id   AF-A0A7C1RS43-F1
#
_cell.length_a   1.000
_cell.length_b   1.000
_cell.length_c   1.000
_cell.angle_alpha   90.00
_cell.angle_beta   90.00
_cell.angle_gamma   90.00
#
_symmetry.space_group_name_H-M   'P 1'
#
loop_
_entity.id
_entity.type
_entity.pdbx_description
1 polymer ?
#
loop_
_entity_poly.entity_id
_entity_poly.type
_entity_poly.pdbx_seq_one_letter_code
_entity_poly.pdbx_strand_id
1 'polypeptide(L)' 'GMSEDNRLVEFIEIPNHKFFIATQAHPEFKSSLMNPSPLFNGFVKACIATKTNMNYL' A
#
# COMPACT_ATOMS: atom_id res chain seq x y z
N GLY A 1 -0.46 7.64 8.93
CA GLY A 1 -1.69 8.42 8.75
C GLY A 1 -2.46 8.42 10.05
N MET A 2 -2.93 9.58 10.48
CA MET A 2 -3.79 9.75 11.65
C MET A 2 -5.18 10.19 11.20
N SER A 3 -6.20 9.95 12.01
CA SER A 3 -7.52 10.54 11.85
C SER A 3 -7.45 12.08 11.88
N GLU A 4 -8.46 12.77 11.36
CA GLU A 4 -8.50 14.25 11.31
C GLU A 4 -8.31 14.91 12.69
N ASP A 5 -8.80 14.26 13.74
CA ASP A 5 -8.67 14.71 15.13
C ASP A 5 -7.38 14.21 15.83
N ASN A 6 -6.51 13.51 15.10
CA ASN A 6 -5.25 12.91 15.56
C ASN A 6 -5.38 11.89 16.71
N ARG A 7 -6.56 11.31 16.93
CA ARG A 7 -6.77 10.34 18.03
C ARG A 7 -6.49 8.90 17.64
N LEU A 8 -6.63 8.57 16.36
CA LEU A 8 -6.50 7.20 15.86
C LEU A 8 -5.41 7.11 14.80
N VAL A 9 -4.60 6.07 14.88
CA VAL A 9 -3.66 5.71 13.81
C VAL A 9 -4.44 4.95 12.74
N GLU A 10 -4.51 5.51 11.53
CA GLU A 10 -5.24 4.91 10.40
C GLU A 10 -4.32 4.17 9.43
N PHE A 11 -3.07 4.62 9.29
CA PHE A 11 -2.08 4.04 8.38
C PHE A 11 -0.69 4.02 9.02
N ILE A 12 0.05 2.94 8.81
CA ILE A 12 1.45 2.78 9.27
C ILE A 12 2.31 2.33 8.08
N GLU A 13 3.53 2.86 8.01
CA GLU A 13 4.53 2.52 7.00
C GLU A 13 5.88 2.23 7.67
N ILE A 14 6.71 1.38 7.04
CA ILE A 14 8.10 1.13 7.48
C ILE A 14 9.04 1.69 6.39
N PRO A 15 9.76 2.80 6.67
CA PRO A 15 10.55 3.51 5.64
C PRO A 15 11.61 2.66 4.92
N ASN A 16 12.18 1.66 5.60
CA ASN A 16 13.27 0.83 5.07
C ASN A 16 12.78 -0.51 4.51
N HIS A 17 11.47 -0.67 4.32
CA HIS A 17 10.88 -1.83 3.67
C HIS A 17 10.44 -1.46 2.24
N LYS A 18 10.71 -2.33 1.25
CA LYS A 18 10.45 -2.04 -0.17
C LYS A 18 9.01 -1.60 -0.45
N PHE A 19 8.06 -2.20 0.27
CA PHE A 19 6.68 -1.75 0.34
C PHE A 19 6.06 -2.31 1.61
N PHE A 20 5.73 -1.46 2.58
CA PHE A 20 5.00 -1.86 3.77
C PHE A 20 3.97 -0.78 4.10
N ILE A 21 2.69 -1.14 4.01
CA ILE A 21 1.58 -0.28 4.38
C ILE A 21 0.58 -1.15 5.16
N ALA A 22 0.23 -0.73 6.37
CA ALA A 22 -0.85 -1.30 7.15
C ALA A 22 -1.93 -0.25 7.36
N THR A 23 -3.20 -0.64 7.28
CA THR A 23 -4.34 0.27 7.47
C THR A 23 -5.43 -0.36 8.34
N GLN A 24 -6.12 0.48 9.11
CA GLN A 24 -7.35 0.11 9.81
C GLN A 24 -8.59 0.18 8.90
N ALA A 25 -8.49 0.82 7.73
CA ALA A 25 -9.59 0.89 6.78
C ALA A 25 -9.78 -0.43 6.02
N HIS A 26 -10.94 -0.55 5.36
CA HIS A 26 -11.28 -1.66 4.46
C HIS A 26 -11.24 -1.21 2.98
N PRO A 27 -10.05 -1.02 2.37
CA PRO A 27 -9.91 -0.56 0.99
C PRO A 27 -10.53 -1.53 -0.05
N GLU A 28 -10.75 -2.79 0.31
CA GLU A 28 -11.41 -3.82 -0.49
C GLU A 28 -12.83 -3.42 -0.90
N PHE A 29 -13.58 -2.77 -0.03
CA PHE A 29 -14.96 -2.38 -0.34
C PHE A 29 -15.05 -1.17 -1.28
N LYS A 30 -13.96 -0.41 -1.42
CA LYS A 30 -13.88 0.75 -2.32
C LYS A 30 -13.13 0.46 -3.62
N SER A 31 -12.53 -0.73 -3.74
CA SER A 31 -11.79 -1.13 -4.93
C SER A 31 -12.73 -1.74 -5.97
N SER A 32 -12.53 -1.42 -7.23
CA SER A 32 -13.23 -2.05 -8.36
C SER A 32 -12.27 -2.33 -9.52
N LEU A 33 -12.74 -3.07 -10.53
CA LEU A 33 -11.92 -3.43 -11.69
C LEU A 33 -11.40 -2.19 -12.45
N MET A 34 -12.26 -1.21 -12.67
CA MET A 34 -11.92 0.02 -13.40
C MET A 34 -11.22 1.06 -12.54
N ASN A 35 -11.38 0.97 -11.21
CA ASN A 35 -10.77 1.87 -10.25
C ASN A 35 -10.22 1.07 -9.05
N PRO A 36 -9.05 0.43 -9.21
CA PRO A 36 -8.44 -0.33 -8.12
C PRO A 36 -7.99 0.60 -7.00
N SER A 37 -8.16 0.16 -5.76
CA SER A 37 -7.65 0.93 -4.61
C SER A 37 -6.15 1.21 -4.78
N PRO A 38 -5.68 2.44 -4.49
CA PRO A 38 -4.27 2.80 -4.56
C PRO A 38 -3.37 1.85 -3.77
N LEU A 39 -3.86 1.32 -2.64
CA LEU A 39 -3.10 0.40 -1.78
C LEU A 39 -2.76 -0.91 -2.52
N PHE A 40 -3.74 -1.51 -3.20
CA PHE A 40 -3.52 -2.76 -3.94
C PHE A 40 -2.72 -2.52 -5.22
N ASN A 41 -3.03 -1.47 -5.97
CA ASN A 41 -2.29 -1.13 -7.18
C ASN A 41 -0.82 -0.81 -6.87
N GLY A 42 -0.56 -0.07 -5.80
CA GLY A 42 0.78 0.23 -5.29
C GLY A 42 1.55 -1.03 -4.91
N PHE A 43 0.90 -1.95 -4.19
CA PHE A 43 1.52 -3.22 -3.79
C PHE A 43 1.96 -4.05 -5.00
N VAL A 44 1.08 -4.24 -5.99
CA VAL A 44 1.42 -5.00 -7.21
C VAL A 44 2.56 -4.36 -7.98
N LYS A 45 2.56 -3.03 -8.13
CA LYS A 45 3.66 -2.29 -8.77
C LYS A 45 5.00 -2.49 -8.03
N ALA A 46 4.99 -2.46 -6.70
CA ALA A 46 6.20 -2.69 -5.91
C ALA A 46 6.73 -4.13 -6.06
N CYS A 47 5.84 -5.12 -6.14
CA CYS A 47 6.20 -6.50 -6.43
C CYS A 47 6.86 -6.64 -7.82
N ILE A 48 6.28 -6.01 -8.85
CA ILE A 48 6.85 -6.01 -10.20
C ILE A 48 8.23 -5.36 -10.20
N ALA A 49 8.37 -4.16 -9.62
CA ALA A 49 9.66 -3.47 -9.54
C ALA A 49 10.72 -4.30 -8.81
N THR A 50 10.33 -4.96 -7.71
CA THR A 50 11.23 -5.84 -6.96
C THR A 50 11.68 -7.06 -7.78
N LYS A 51 10.75 -7.70 -8.51
CA LYS A 51 11.07 -8.83 -9.40
C LYS A 51 12.01 -8.40 -10.52
N THR A 52 11.75 -7.26 -11.16
CA THR A 52 12.60 -6.70 -12.21
C THR A 52 14.03 -6.50 -11.69
N ASN A 53 14.19 -5.90 -10.51
CA ASN A 53 15.51 -5.71 -9.90
C ASN A 53 16.24 -7.02 -9.56
N MET A 54 15.53 -8.12 -9.31
CA MET A 54 16.15 -9.43 -9.11
C MET A 54 16.58 -10.13 -10.41
N ASN A 55 15.95 -9.81 -11.55
CA ASN A 55 16.28 -10.46 -12.82
C ASN A 55 17.50 -9.84 -13.53
N TYR A 56 17.97 -8.67 -13.07
CA TYR A 56 19.16 -7.97 -13.57
C TYR A 56 20.38 -8.12 -12.65
N LEU A 57 20.27 -8.95 -11.61
CA LEU A 57 21.36 -9.39 -10.72
C LEU A 57 21.62 -10.88 -10.97
#